data_AF-A0AAW9IJ57-F1
#
_entry.id   AF-A0AAW9IJ57-F1
#
_cell.length_a   1.000
_cell.length_b   1.000
_cell.length_c   1.000
_cell.angle_alpha   90.00
_cell.angle_beta   90.00
_cell.angle_gamma   90.00
#
_symmetry.space_group_name_H-M   'P 1'
#
loop_
_entity.id
_entity.type
_entity.pdbx_description
1 polymer ?
#
loop_
_entity_poly.entity_id
_entity_poly.type
_entity_poly.pdbx_seq_one_letter_code
_entity_poly.pdbx_strand_id
1 'polypeptide(L)'
;HGSAPERGENAIFKMAPILNELKDLDKELMDNDFLGKGTLTVSEIFYSSPSRCAVADGCSISVDRRVTDGESYEFAINQIKNLPSVKKAKADVSIYNYDKESYTGLSYKTDSYFPTWVIPEEHEVCQTFIEAYRNLFNVEPIVDKWPFSTN
;
A
#
# COMPACT_ATOMS: atom_id res chain seq x y z
N HIS A 1 -18.08 -15.18 -24.48
CA HIS A 1 -18.00 -16.59 -24.06
C HIS A 1 -16.61 -17.10 -24.42
N GLY A 2 -16.04 -18.04 -23.66
CA GLY A 2 -14.67 -18.55 -23.82
C GLY A 2 -14.44 -19.32 -25.11
N SER A 3 -15.51 -19.71 -25.82
CA SER A 3 -15.44 -20.29 -27.17
C SER A 3 -15.25 -19.25 -28.30
N ALA A 4 -15.39 -17.96 -27.98
CA ALA A 4 -15.19 -16.85 -28.92
C ALA A 4 -14.56 -15.65 -28.18
N PRO A 5 -13.36 -15.83 -27.59
CA PRO A 5 -12.72 -14.82 -26.75
C PRO A 5 -12.37 -13.55 -27.52
N GLU A 6 -12.12 -13.63 -28.82
CA GLU A 6 -11.83 -12.51 -29.72
C GLU A 6 -12.97 -11.49 -29.82
N ARG A 7 -14.19 -11.87 -29.40
CA ARG A 7 -15.36 -10.98 -29.39
C ARG A 7 -15.49 -10.17 -28.10
N GLY A 8 -14.55 -10.33 -27.17
CA GLY A 8 -14.51 -9.59 -25.91
C GLY A 8 -13.09 -9.20 -25.51
N GLU A 9 -12.97 -8.38 -24.48
CA GLU A 9 -11.69 -8.00 -23.92
C GLU A 9 -11.56 -8.61 -22.53
N ASN A 10 -10.54 -9.44 -22.32
CA ASN A 10 -10.37 -10.13 -21.05
C ASN A 10 -9.77 -9.19 -20.00
N ALA A 11 -10.56 -8.83 -18.98
CA ALA A 11 -10.14 -7.94 -17.91
C ALA A 11 -8.92 -8.45 -17.11
N ILE A 12 -8.83 -9.77 -16.91
CA ILE A 12 -7.69 -10.39 -16.21
C ILE A 12 -6.40 -10.21 -17.02
N PHE A 13 -6.46 -10.41 -18.35
CA PHE A 13 -5.29 -10.21 -19.20
C PHE A 13 -4.89 -8.73 -19.32
N LYS A 14 -5.85 -7.80 -19.23
CA LYS A 14 -5.56 -6.37 -19.14
C LYS A 14 -4.86 -5.98 -17.84
N MET A 15 -5.09 -6.70 -16.74
CA MET A 15 -4.41 -6.47 -15.45
C MET A 15 -2.96 -6.95 -15.45
N ALA A 16 -2.61 -7.97 -16.25
CA ALA A 16 -1.26 -8.53 -16.30
C ALA A 16 -0.11 -7.50 -16.51
N PRO A 17 -0.17 -6.56 -17.49
CA PRO A 17 0.87 -5.55 -17.61
C PRO A 17 0.95 -4.61 -16.40
N ILE A 18 -0.19 -4.31 -15.75
CA ILE A 18 -0.23 -3.50 -14.52
C ILE A 18 0.51 -4.21 -13.39
N LEU A 19 0.27 -5.50 -13.19
CA LEU A 19 0.98 -6.29 -12.18
C LEU A 19 2.50 -6.32 -12.40
N ASN A 20 2.94 -6.42 -13.66
CA ASN A 20 4.36 -6.38 -13.99
C ASN A 20 4.97 -5.00 -13.70
N GLU A 21 4.29 -3.92 -14.09
CA GLU A 21 4.77 -2.56 -13.79
C GLU A 21 4.75 -2.25 -12.29
N LEU A 22 3.80 -2.77 -11.52
CA LEU A 22 3.80 -2.68 -10.05
C LEU A 22 4.99 -3.41 -9.43
N LYS A 23 5.31 -4.61 -9.94
CA LYS A 23 6.51 -5.36 -9.51
C LYS A 23 7.81 -4.63 -9.82
N ASP A 24 7.86 -3.91 -10.93
CA ASP A 24 9.02 -3.09 -11.27
C ASP A 24 9.06 -1.80 -10.47
N LEU A 25 7.92 -1.17 -10.23
CA LEU A 25 7.78 0.01 -9.37
C LEU A 25 8.29 -0.26 -7.95
N ASP A 26 7.99 -1.43 -7.36
CA ASP A 26 8.47 -1.80 -6.02
C ASP A 26 9.99 -1.65 -5.88
N LYS A 27 10.77 -1.88 -6.94
CA LYS A 27 12.24 -1.78 -6.91
C LYS A 27 12.73 -0.33 -6.88
N GLU A 28 11.94 0.60 -7.41
CA GLU A 28 12.30 2.01 -7.63
C GLU A 28 11.64 2.96 -6.63
N LEU A 29 11.08 2.42 -5.55
CA LEU A 29 10.46 3.22 -4.48
C LEU A 29 11.50 4.03 -3.73
N MET A 30 11.05 5.15 -3.12
CA MET A 30 11.90 6.04 -2.35
C MET A 30 12.59 5.28 -1.21
N ASP A 31 13.87 5.61 -1.00
CA ASP A 31 14.68 5.11 0.12
C ASP A 31 14.95 6.21 1.12
N ASN A 32 15.08 5.83 2.38
CA ASN A 32 15.32 6.72 3.50
C ASN A 32 16.39 6.10 4.41
N ASP A 33 17.35 6.90 4.87
CA ASP A 33 18.50 6.39 5.62
C ASP A 33 18.09 5.64 6.91
N PHE A 34 17.07 6.12 7.62
CA PHE A 34 16.61 5.49 8.85
C PHE A 34 15.48 4.50 8.59
N LEU A 35 14.40 4.89 7.91
CA LEU A 35 13.22 4.04 7.72
C LEU A 35 13.40 2.98 6.63
N GLY A 36 14.35 3.17 5.72
CA GLY A 36 14.59 2.31 4.58
C GLY A 36 13.59 2.53 3.44
N LYS A 37 13.72 1.70 2.42
CA LYS A 37 12.92 1.75 1.21
C LYS A 37 11.44 1.51 1.50
N GLY A 38 10.59 2.33 0.89
CA GLY A 38 9.17 2.03 0.80
C GLY A 38 8.95 0.66 0.15
N THR A 39 7.81 0.02 0.46
CA THR A 39 7.45 -1.28 -0.12
C THR A 39 6.08 -1.25 -0.76
N LEU A 40 5.88 -2.13 -1.74
CA LEU A 40 4.60 -2.33 -2.41
C LEU A 40 4.33 -3.83 -2.54
N THR A 41 3.15 -4.26 -2.11
CA THR A 41 2.69 -5.65 -2.27
C THR A 41 1.28 -5.69 -2.81
N VAL A 42 1.06 -6.50 -3.85
CA VAL A 42 -0.29 -6.86 -4.28
C VAL A 42 -0.77 -8.01 -3.41
N SER A 43 -1.72 -7.76 -2.52
CA SER A 43 -2.19 -8.73 -1.52
C SER A 43 -3.36 -9.58 -2.00
N GLU A 44 -4.18 -9.04 -2.92
CA GLU A 44 -5.39 -9.70 -3.41
C GLU A 44 -5.61 -9.41 -4.89
N ILE A 45 -6.24 -10.37 -5.57
CA ILE A 45 -6.75 -10.21 -6.93
C ILE A 45 -8.18 -10.74 -7.00
N PHE A 46 -9.09 -9.87 -7.45
CA PHE A 46 -10.50 -10.14 -7.62
C PHE A 46 -10.87 -10.16 -9.09
N TYR A 47 -11.88 -10.93 -9.45
CA TYR A 47 -12.41 -10.98 -10.81
C TYR A 47 -13.94 -11.00 -10.80
N SER A 48 -14.54 -10.54 -11.90
CA SER A 48 -15.95 -10.67 -12.19
C SER A 48 -16.14 -11.40 -13.52
N SER A 49 -17.02 -12.39 -13.52
CA SER A 49 -17.40 -13.17 -14.71
C SER A 49 -18.74 -13.88 -14.45
N PRO A 50 -19.66 -13.93 -15.44
CA PRO A 50 -20.95 -14.58 -15.25
C PRO A 50 -20.87 -16.11 -15.18
N SER A 51 -19.78 -16.73 -15.66
CA SER A 51 -19.54 -18.17 -15.54
C SER A 51 -18.08 -18.54 -15.82
N ARG A 52 -17.70 -19.79 -15.52
CA ARG A 52 -16.37 -20.33 -15.84
C ARG A 52 -16.06 -20.36 -17.34
N CYS A 53 -17.09 -20.36 -18.18
CA CYS A 53 -16.96 -20.36 -19.63
C CYS A 53 -17.13 -18.95 -20.22
N ALA A 54 -17.10 -17.89 -19.42
CA ALA A 54 -17.16 -16.52 -19.90
C ALA A 54 -15.78 -15.84 -19.84
N VAL A 55 -15.58 -14.88 -20.74
CA VAL A 55 -14.42 -13.97 -20.66
C VAL A 55 -14.70 -13.03 -19.49
N ALA A 56 -13.73 -12.87 -18.59
CA ALA A 56 -13.89 -12.03 -17.41
C ALA A 56 -14.15 -10.57 -17.79
N ASP A 57 -15.18 -9.98 -17.20
CA ASP A 57 -15.63 -8.60 -17.44
C ASP A 57 -15.03 -7.59 -16.44
N GLY A 58 -14.48 -8.06 -15.32
CA GLY A 58 -13.83 -7.23 -14.31
C GLY A 58 -12.61 -7.89 -13.68
N CYS A 59 -11.63 -7.06 -13.30
CA CYS A 59 -10.46 -7.46 -12.53
C CYS A 59 -10.04 -6.29 -11.64
N SER A 60 -9.90 -6.52 -10.33
CA SER A 60 -9.46 -5.53 -9.35
C SER A 60 -8.36 -6.12 -8.49
N ILE A 61 -7.48 -5.29 -7.94
CA ILE A 61 -6.38 -5.75 -7.08
C ILE A 61 -6.33 -4.89 -5.82
N SER A 62 -5.85 -5.49 -4.72
CA SER A 62 -5.49 -4.76 -3.50
C SER A 62 -3.99 -4.53 -3.45
N VAL A 63 -3.58 -3.28 -3.23
CA VAL A 63 -2.17 -2.89 -3.12
C VAL A 63 -1.91 -2.34 -1.71
N ASP A 64 -1.10 -3.04 -0.93
CA ASP A 64 -0.52 -2.52 0.31
C ASP A 64 0.76 -1.76 -0.04
N ARG A 65 0.78 -0.46 0.24
CA ARG A 65 1.92 0.44 -0.02
C ARG A 65 2.40 1.02 1.30
N ARG A 66 3.64 0.70 1.69
CA ARG A 66 4.30 1.25 2.89
C ARG A 66 5.19 2.42 2.52
N VAL A 67 4.70 3.63 2.73
CA VAL A 67 5.44 4.86 2.43
C VAL A 67 6.58 5.08 3.43
N THR A 68 7.70 5.64 2.95
CA THR A 68 8.83 6.04 3.80
C THR A 68 8.76 7.54 4.12
N ASP A 69 9.64 8.03 4.99
CA ASP A 69 9.66 9.45 5.35
C ASP A 69 10.04 10.31 4.14
N GLY A 70 9.28 11.39 3.91
CA GLY A 70 9.34 12.22 2.71
C GLY A 70 8.35 11.83 1.59
N GLU A 71 7.62 10.73 1.71
CA GLU A 71 6.54 10.38 0.78
C GLU A 71 5.17 10.82 1.30
N SER A 72 4.33 11.40 0.41
CA SER A 72 2.91 11.63 0.70
C SER A 72 2.03 10.54 0.09
N TYR A 73 0.80 10.38 0.59
CA TYR A 73 -0.13 9.42 -0.01
C TYR A 73 -0.51 9.80 -1.44
N GLU A 74 -0.62 11.09 -1.75
CA GLU A 74 -0.90 11.56 -3.11
C GLU A 74 0.24 11.21 -4.05
N PHE A 75 1.48 11.32 -3.58
CA PHE A 75 2.64 10.87 -4.35
C PHE A 75 2.54 9.37 -4.66
N ALA A 76 2.28 8.53 -3.64
CA ALA A 76 2.15 7.10 -3.81
C ALA A 76 1.01 6.69 -4.77
N ILE A 77 -0.17 7.30 -4.67
CA ILE A 77 -1.28 7.09 -5.62
C ILE A 77 -0.85 7.50 -7.03
N ASN A 78 -0.25 8.68 -7.16
CA ASN A 78 0.11 9.23 -8.45
C ASN A 78 1.21 8.40 -9.13
N GLN A 79 2.13 7.77 -8.39
CA GLN A 79 3.07 6.82 -8.95
C GLN A 79 2.34 5.68 -9.67
N ILE A 80 1.34 5.08 -9.02
CA ILE A 80 0.54 3.99 -9.61
C ILE A 80 -0.34 4.49 -10.77
N LYS A 81 -1.02 5.63 -10.62
CA LYS A 81 -1.84 6.23 -11.70
C LYS A 81 -1.02 6.57 -12.94
N ASN A 82 0.25 6.91 -12.75
CA ASN A 82 1.11 7.33 -13.85
C ASN A 82 1.74 6.19 -14.64
N LEU A 83 1.62 4.94 -14.15
CA LEU A 83 2.09 3.74 -14.83
C LEU A 83 1.51 3.64 -16.27
N PRO A 84 2.34 3.39 -17.30
CA PRO A 84 1.89 3.32 -18.69
C PRO A 84 0.74 2.33 -18.90
N SER A 85 0.81 1.15 -18.27
CA SER A 85 -0.21 0.12 -18.35
C SER A 85 -1.54 0.54 -17.71
N VAL A 86 -1.50 1.26 -16.58
CA VAL A 86 -2.68 1.80 -15.89
C VAL A 86 -3.40 2.81 -16.77
N LYS A 87 -2.65 3.76 -17.35
CA LYS A 87 -3.17 4.74 -18.31
C LYS A 87 -3.76 4.08 -19.55
N LYS A 88 -3.05 3.09 -20.12
CA LYS A 88 -3.49 2.35 -21.32
C LYS A 88 -4.77 1.58 -21.06
N ALA A 89 -4.89 0.94 -19.90
CA ALA A 89 -6.07 0.20 -19.48
C ALA A 89 -7.23 1.10 -19.04
N LYS A 90 -6.98 2.40 -18.81
CA LYS A 90 -7.91 3.35 -18.19
C LYS A 90 -8.44 2.82 -16.85
N ALA A 91 -7.55 2.19 -16.08
CA ALA A 91 -7.91 1.62 -14.78
C ALA A 91 -8.11 2.74 -13.74
N ASP A 92 -9.10 2.57 -12.87
CA ASP A 92 -9.29 3.44 -11.72
C ASP A 92 -8.33 3.05 -10.59
N VAL A 93 -7.81 4.05 -9.88
CA VAL A 93 -6.91 3.87 -8.74
C VAL A 93 -7.36 4.82 -7.63
N SER A 94 -7.75 4.26 -6.49
CA SER A 94 -8.31 4.98 -5.35
C SER A 94 -7.85 4.35 -4.02
N ILE A 95 -7.88 5.15 -2.94
CA ILE A 95 -7.64 4.65 -1.57
C ILE A 95 -8.95 4.06 -1.04
N TYR A 96 -8.85 2.98 -0.26
CA TYR A 96 -9.99 2.43 0.47
C TYR A 96 -10.49 3.40 1.54
N ASN A 97 -11.82 3.54 1.66
CA ASN A 97 -12.42 4.18 2.81
C ASN A 97 -12.80 3.15 3.86
N TYR A 98 -12.40 3.38 5.10
CA TYR A 98 -12.99 2.71 6.26
C TYR A 98 -14.30 3.41 6.61
N ASP A 99 -15.41 2.72 6.36
CA ASP A 99 -16.77 3.15 6.70
C ASP A 99 -17.45 2.09 7.58
N LYS A 100 -16.74 1.60 8.60
CA LYS A 100 -17.32 0.66 9.57
C LYS A 100 -18.01 1.43 10.68
N GLU A 101 -19.30 1.15 10.87
CA GLU A 101 -20.03 1.64 12.03
C GLU A 101 -19.39 1.12 13.33
N SER A 102 -19.22 2.01 14.29
CA SER A 102 -18.84 1.64 15.64
C SER A 102 -19.95 0.81 16.31
N TYR A 103 -19.66 0.24 17.47
CA TYR A 103 -20.67 -0.44 18.29
C TYR A 103 -21.85 0.47 18.71
N THR A 104 -21.71 1.80 18.57
CA THR A 104 -22.76 2.80 18.83
C THR A 104 -23.48 3.29 17.56
N GLY A 105 -23.18 2.71 16.39
CA GLY A 105 -23.74 3.14 15.10
C GLY A 105 -23.13 4.44 14.56
N LEU A 106 -22.03 4.91 15.15
CA LEU A 106 -21.32 6.08 14.69
C LEU A 106 -20.32 5.66 13.62
N SER A 107 -20.48 6.16 12.40
CA SER A 107 -19.49 5.98 11.33
C SER A 107 -18.67 7.25 11.13
N TYR A 108 -17.35 7.08 11.11
CA TYR A 108 -16.40 8.09 10.67
C TYR A 108 -15.66 7.57 9.45
N LYS A 109 -16.04 8.07 8.28
CA LYS A 109 -15.35 7.78 7.02
C LYS A 109 -13.93 8.30 7.11
N THR A 110 -12.98 7.37 7.07
CA THR A 110 -11.56 7.70 7.10
C THR A 110 -10.87 7.02 5.93
N ASP A 111 -9.96 7.73 5.27
CA ASP A 111 -9.10 7.11 4.27
C ASP A 111 -8.20 6.08 4.93
N SER A 112 -7.96 4.95 4.26
CA SER A 112 -6.99 3.93 4.69
C SER A 112 -5.57 4.43 4.45
N TYR A 113 -5.22 5.51 5.14
CA TYR A 113 -3.93 6.17 5.12
C TYR A 113 -3.41 6.31 6.55
N PHE A 114 -2.23 5.76 6.78
CA PHE A 114 -1.52 5.83 8.05
C PHE A 114 -0.19 6.52 7.79
N PRO A 115 -0.03 7.79 8.20
CA PRO A 115 1.15 8.57 7.86
C PRO A 115 2.40 7.99 8.54
N THR A 116 3.50 8.06 7.82
CA THR A 116 4.82 7.76 8.36
C THR A 116 5.25 8.86 9.33
N TRP A 117 5.89 8.48 10.43
CA TRP A 117 6.42 9.40 11.41
C TRP A 117 7.73 8.87 11.98
N VAL A 118 8.64 9.79 12.27
CA VAL A 118 9.92 9.53 12.92
C VAL A 118 10.10 10.59 13.99
N ILE A 119 10.51 10.15 15.18
CA ILE A 119 10.99 11.07 16.22
C ILE A 119 12.52 11.06 16.11
N PRO A 120 13.17 12.22 15.92
CA PRO A 120 14.63 12.30 15.90
C PRO A 120 15.23 11.70 17.17
N GLU A 121 16.38 11.04 17.06
CA GLU A 121 17.03 10.41 18.20
C GLU A 121 17.37 11.45 19.28
N GLU A 122 17.72 12.67 18.89
CA GLU A 122 18.07 13.79 19.75
C GLU A 122 16.86 14.44 20.42
N HIS A 123 15.63 14.05 20.02
CA HIS A 123 14.42 14.60 20.59
C HIS A 123 14.28 14.20 22.06
N GLU A 124 13.84 15.13 22.90
CA GLU A 124 13.75 14.97 24.36
C GLU A 124 13.00 13.69 24.78
N VAL A 125 11.90 13.38 24.09
CA VAL A 125 11.13 12.14 24.29
C VAL A 125 11.99 10.89 24.06
N CYS A 126 12.74 10.82 22.96
CA CYS A 126 13.57 9.66 22.63
C CYS A 126 14.71 9.51 23.66
N GLN A 127 15.40 10.61 23.97
CA GLN A 127 16.46 10.64 24.99
C GLN A 127 15.96 10.21 26.37
N THR A 128 14.77 10.65 26.78
CA THR A 128 14.16 10.25 28.05
C THR A 128 13.92 8.74 28.12
N PHE A 129 13.47 8.11 27.03
CA PHE A 129 13.31 6.66 26.96
C PHE A 129 14.64 5.91 27.01
N ILE A 130 15.66 6.40 26.31
CA ILE A 130 17.02 5.83 26.32
C ILE A 130 17.59 5.84 27.74
N GLU A 131 17.50 6.99 28.43
CA GLU A 131 17.96 7.14 29.81
C GLU A 131 17.20 6.23 30.77
N ALA A 132 15.87 6.17 30.66
CA ALA A 132 15.06 5.29 31.50
C ALA A 132 15.43 3.82 31.31
N TYR A 133 15.65 3.37 30.07
CA TYR A 133 16.09 2.01 29.77
C TYR A 133 17.47 1.71 30.36
N ARG A 134 18.43 2.61 30.14
CA ARG A 134 19.80 2.48 30.69
C ARG A 134 19.78 2.37 32.21
N ASN A 135 18.96 3.18 32.89
CA ASN A 135 18.83 3.16 34.35
C ASN A 135 18.17 1.88 34.88
N LEU A 136 17.23 1.29 34.13
CA LEU A 136 16.50 0.10 34.56
C LEU A 136 17.31 -1.19 34.34
N PHE A 137 18.03 -1.29 33.22
CA PHE A 137 18.69 -2.54 32.80
C PHE A 137 20.21 -2.49 32.87
N ASN A 138 20.81 -1.31 33.11
CA ASN A 138 22.25 -1.10 33.18
C ASN A 138 23.00 -1.58 31.93
N VAL A 139 22.37 -1.44 30.76
CA VAL A 139 22.91 -1.76 29.43
C VAL A 139 22.44 -0.68 28.44
N GLU A 140 23.21 -0.48 27.36
CA GLU A 140 22.81 0.45 26.29
C GLU A 140 21.65 -0.14 25.47
N PRO A 141 20.56 0.62 25.23
CA PRO A 141 19.48 0.19 24.35
C PRO A 141 19.93 0.19 22.89
N ILE A 142 19.28 -0.66 22.09
CA ILE A 142 19.31 -0.54 20.63
C ILE A 142 18.14 0.36 20.24
N VAL A 143 18.45 1.54 19.72
CA VAL A 143 17.45 2.47 19.17
C VAL A 143 17.23 2.10 17.73
N ASP A 144 16.00 1.67 17.41
CA ASP A 144 15.64 1.24 16.06
C ASP A 144 14.16 1.56 15.80
N LYS A 145 13.75 1.37 14.54
CA LYS A 145 12.38 1.52 14.07
C LYS A 145 11.59 0.23 14.24
N TRP A 146 10.27 0.37 14.40
CA TRP A 146 9.35 -0.74 14.28
C TRP A 146 8.86 -0.83 12.82
N PRO A 147 9.19 -1.88 12.05
CA PRO A 147 8.87 -1.94 10.62
C PRO A 147 7.40 -2.27 10.32
N PHE A 148 6.60 -2.55 11.35
CA PHE A 148 5.19 -2.88 11.21
C PHE A 148 4.29 -1.74 11.69
N SER A 149 3.07 -1.69 11.18
CA SER A 149 2.01 -0.86 11.74
C SER A 149 0.77 -1.72 11.84
N THR A 150 0.10 -1.68 12.98
CA THR A 150 -1.15 -2.39 13.27
C THR A 150 -2.29 -1.40 13.22
N ASN A 151 -3.35 -1.75 12.50
CA ASN A 151 -4.61 -1.00 12.48
C ASN A 151 -5.52 -1.37 13.67
#